data_AF-A0A3B8LII4-F1
#
_entry.id   AF-A0A3B8LII4-F1
#
_cell.length_a   1.000
_cell.length_b   1.000
_cell.length_c   1.000
_cell.angle_alpha   90.00
_cell.angle_beta   90.00
_cell.angle_gamma   90.00
#
_symmetry.space_group_name_H-M   'P 1'
#
loop_
_entity.id
_entity.type
_entity.pdbx_description
1 polymer ?
#
loop_
_entity_poly.entity_id
_entity_poly.type
_entity_poly.pdbx_seq_one_letter_code
_entity_poly.pdbx_strand_id
1 'polypeptide(L)'
;MSDMYTLQGPTEWRTNRSVLSYSSLKVLERCPLQWQLERSRYGDFERFPSKPSEATEVGTIVHEVLEVLFKALKEVGFPKRRSPAFREVLKTLKPLTFIEKKLTHLQTTLQNHPRGRGVVIRKTPHEVFRECARLFQEHYQHAELRSLSSQAHRALQKNTTKEQNPRRDRASSLVHRLQRERSLSEVYLEHPNIPICGYVDVIYKEGEEVVIADYKTGKVHDTHKEQVMLYCLLWWS
;
A
#
# COMPACT_ATOMS: atom_id res chain seq x y z
N MET A 1 24.52 -23.24 33.37
CA MET A 1 23.08 -23.09 33.06
C MET A 1 22.99 -22.02 31.99
N SER A 2 22.62 -22.40 30.78
CA SER A 2 22.53 -21.47 29.64
C SER A 2 21.24 -20.67 29.80
N ASP A 3 21.33 -19.36 29.94
CA ASP A 3 20.20 -18.44 30.07
C ASP A 3 19.35 -18.47 28.80
N MET A 4 18.39 -19.39 28.76
CA MET A 4 17.70 -19.75 27.52
C MET A 4 16.68 -18.70 27.06
N TYR A 5 16.41 -17.63 27.84
CA TYR A 5 15.37 -16.63 27.52
C TYR A 5 15.59 -15.21 28.08
N THR A 6 16.81 -14.66 28.09
CA THR A 6 16.99 -13.23 28.41
C THR A 6 16.75 -12.39 27.15
N LEU A 7 15.50 -11.96 26.96
CA LEU A 7 15.17 -10.96 25.95
C LEU A 7 15.66 -9.60 26.45
N GLN A 8 16.72 -9.07 25.84
CA GLN A 8 17.23 -7.76 26.23
C GLN A 8 16.20 -6.68 25.91
N GLY A 9 16.11 -5.66 26.78
CA GLY A 9 15.30 -4.48 26.53
C GLY A 9 15.76 -3.73 25.27
N PRO A 10 14.95 -2.79 24.76
CA PRO A 10 15.36 -1.98 23.62
C PRO A 10 16.62 -1.18 23.94
N THR A 11 17.51 -1.08 22.96
CA THR A 11 18.71 -0.23 23.04
C THR A 11 18.36 1.25 22.97
N GLU A 12 17.26 1.59 22.30
CA GLU A 12 16.75 2.94 22.23
C GLU A 12 15.23 2.92 22.20
N TRP A 13 14.61 3.61 23.16
CA TRP A 13 13.16 3.73 23.23
C TRP A 13 12.66 4.69 22.16
N ARG A 14 11.57 4.31 21.48
CA ARG A 14 10.93 5.23 20.53
C ARG A 14 10.32 6.42 21.26
N THR A 15 10.54 7.61 20.72
CA THR A 15 10.01 8.87 21.28
C THR A 15 8.66 9.25 20.65
N ASN A 16 7.94 10.16 21.33
CA ASN A 16 6.53 10.51 21.09
C ASN A 16 6.22 11.21 19.75
N ARG A 17 7.23 11.53 18.92
CA ARG A 17 7.05 12.24 17.63
C ARG A 17 6.80 11.30 16.45
N SER A 18 6.43 10.06 16.70
CA SER A 18 6.17 9.10 15.63
C SER A 18 4.77 9.28 15.07
N VAL A 19 4.68 9.48 13.76
CA VAL A 19 3.40 9.46 13.03
C VAL A 19 2.79 8.06 13.14
N LEU A 20 1.51 7.99 13.47
CA LEU A 20 0.76 6.78 13.79
C LEU A 20 -0.10 6.37 12.59
N SER A 21 0.19 5.21 12.01
CA SER A 21 -0.73 4.56 11.06
C SER A 21 -1.93 3.96 11.77
N TYR A 22 -2.99 3.60 11.03
CA TYR A 22 -4.12 2.83 11.57
C TYR A 22 -3.69 1.57 12.34
N SER A 23 -2.80 0.77 11.76
CA SER A 23 -2.27 -0.43 12.43
C SER A 23 -1.47 -0.08 13.69
N SER A 24 -0.79 1.07 13.71
CA SER A 24 -0.11 1.58 14.91
C SER A 24 -1.11 1.94 16.00
N LEU A 25 -2.19 2.62 15.65
CA LEU A 25 -3.26 3.00 16.58
C LEU A 25 -3.91 1.76 17.20
N LYS A 26 -4.21 0.73 16.41
CA LYS A 26 -4.80 -0.52 16.93
C LYS A 26 -3.90 -1.27 17.91
N VAL A 27 -2.59 -1.29 17.68
CA VAL A 27 -1.66 -1.86 18.66
C VAL A 27 -1.62 -1.01 19.93
N LEU A 28 -1.57 0.32 19.79
CA LEU A 28 -1.54 1.26 20.90
C LEU A 28 -2.82 1.18 21.76
N GLU A 29 -4.00 1.12 21.14
CA GLU A 29 -5.30 0.94 21.79
C GLU A 29 -5.36 -0.38 22.59
N ARG A 30 -4.80 -1.44 22.04
CA ARG A 30 -4.79 -2.76 22.69
C ARG A 30 -3.77 -2.84 23.82
N CYS A 31 -2.54 -2.38 23.59
CA CYS A 31 -1.44 -2.46 24.55
C CYS A 31 -0.35 -1.41 24.24
N PRO A 32 -0.31 -0.30 24.98
CA PRO A 32 0.71 0.73 24.78
C PRO A 32 2.15 0.24 24.98
N LEU A 33 2.36 -0.68 25.93
CA LEU A 33 3.67 -1.27 26.15
C LEU A 33 4.12 -2.13 24.96
N GLN A 34 3.21 -2.91 24.37
CA GLN A 34 3.51 -3.66 23.15
C GLN A 34 3.88 -2.72 22.02
N TRP A 35 3.11 -1.65 21.82
CA TRP A 35 3.41 -0.64 20.80
C TRP A 35 4.82 -0.05 20.98
N GLN A 36 5.16 0.31 22.22
CA GLN A 36 6.45 0.89 22.58
C GLN A 36 7.59 -0.09 22.31
N LEU A 37 7.45 -1.34 22.75
CA LEU A 37 8.46 -2.38 22.53
C LEU A 37 8.63 -2.69 21.05
N GLU A 38 7.53 -2.91 20.32
CA GLU A 38 7.59 -3.29 18.90
C GLU A 38 8.28 -2.25 18.02
N ARG A 39 8.21 -0.97 18.39
CA ARG A 39 8.75 0.12 17.58
C ARG A 39 10.05 0.72 18.08
N SER A 40 10.54 0.27 19.22
CA SER A 40 11.85 0.68 19.77
C SER A 40 12.98 -0.08 19.09
N ARG A 41 14.20 0.49 19.11
CA ARG A 41 15.38 -0.09 18.47
C ARG A 41 15.98 -1.20 19.34
N TYR A 42 16.49 -2.26 18.71
CA TYR A 42 17.17 -3.37 19.36
C TYR A 42 18.50 -3.67 18.67
N GLY A 43 19.59 -3.08 19.16
CA GLY A 43 20.93 -3.24 18.57
C GLY A 43 20.95 -2.73 17.14
N ASP A 44 21.17 -3.65 16.20
CA ASP A 44 21.21 -3.39 14.75
C ASP A 44 19.81 -3.36 14.11
N PHE A 45 18.75 -3.69 14.86
CA PHE A 45 17.39 -3.67 14.35
C PHE A 45 16.68 -2.35 14.69
N GLU A 46 16.23 -1.63 13.67
CA GLU A 46 15.43 -0.39 13.78
C GLU A 46 14.15 -0.55 14.61
N ARG A 47 13.64 -1.77 14.72
CA ARG A 47 12.43 -2.13 15.45
C ARG A 47 12.56 -3.52 16.04
N PHE A 48 11.67 -3.92 16.94
CA PHE A 48 11.65 -5.29 17.43
C PHE A 48 11.46 -6.26 16.24
N PRO A 49 12.31 -7.30 16.10
CA PRO A 49 12.24 -8.22 14.96
C PRO A 49 11.11 -9.24 15.16
N SER A 50 9.86 -8.79 15.06
CA SER A 50 8.66 -9.63 15.20
C SER A 50 8.69 -10.85 14.28
N LYS A 51 8.06 -11.95 14.73
CA LYS A 51 8.00 -13.18 13.93
C LYS A 51 7.25 -12.90 12.61
N PRO A 52 7.88 -13.10 11.44
CA PRO A 52 7.20 -12.93 10.16
C PRO A 52 6.02 -13.90 10.01
N SER A 53 4.97 -13.48 9.30
CA SER A 53 3.82 -14.34 9.00
C SER A 53 3.63 -14.45 7.49
N GLU A 54 3.38 -15.67 7.00
CA GLU A 54 3.17 -15.92 5.57
C GLU A 54 2.08 -15.01 4.99
N ALA A 55 0.95 -14.85 5.69
CA ALA A 55 -0.16 -14.03 5.23
C ALA A 55 0.22 -12.55 5.06
N THR A 56 1.00 -11.98 5.99
CA THR A 56 1.45 -10.58 5.88
C THR A 56 2.46 -10.43 4.75
N GLU A 57 3.47 -11.30 4.69
CA GLU A 57 4.53 -11.19 3.67
C GLU A 57 3.99 -11.41 2.25
N VAL A 58 3.10 -12.38 2.07
CA VAL A 58 2.44 -12.59 0.77
C VAL A 58 1.52 -11.42 0.43
N GLY A 59 0.78 -10.87 1.41
CA GLY A 59 -0.02 -9.66 1.21
C GLY A 59 0.81 -8.49 0.69
N THR A 60 2.00 -8.27 1.26
CA THR A 60 2.96 -7.27 0.78
C THR A 60 3.36 -7.52 -0.67
N ILE A 61 3.70 -8.75 -1.05
CA ILE A 61 4.05 -9.09 -2.44
C ILE A 61 2.87 -8.81 -3.39
N VAL A 62 1.64 -9.13 -2.99
CA VAL A 62 0.44 -8.85 -3.78
C VAL A 62 0.29 -7.35 -4.01
N HIS A 63 0.42 -6.54 -2.97
CA HIS A 63 0.37 -5.08 -3.06
C HIS A 63 1.44 -4.52 -4.00
N GLU A 64 2.70 -4.92 -3.83
CA GLU A 64 3.80 -4.49 -4.70
C GLU A 64 3.55 -4.84 -6.18
N VAL A 65 3.01 -6.03 -6.45
CA VAL A 65 2.67 -6.45 -7.82
C VAL A 65 1.56 -5.58 -8.41
N LEU A 66 0.51 -5.32 -7.63
CA LEU A 66 -0.60 -4.48 -8.05
C LEU A 66 -0.14 -3.04 -8.32
N GLU A 67 0.69 -2.48 -7.45
CA GLU A 67 1.27 -1.14 -7.63
C GLU A 67 2.02 -1.04 -8.97
N VAL A 68 2.95 -1.97 -9.22
CA VAL A 68 3.76 -1.98 -10.45
C VAL A 68 2.87 -2.13 -11.69
N LEU A 69 1.83 -2.98 -11.62
CA LEU A 69 0.86 -3.18 -12.69
C LEU A 69 0.05 -1.91 -12.98
N PHE A 70 -0.56 -1.31 -11.95
CA PHE A 70 -1.38 -0.12 -12.11
C PHE A 70 -0.55 1.06 -12.61
N LYS A 71 0.68 1.23 -12.11
CA LYS A 71 1.60 2.26 -12.58
C LYS A 71 1.95 2.08 -14.06
N ALA A 72 2.35 0.89 -14.48
CA ALA A 72 2.71 0.66 -15.88
C ALA A 72 1.50 0.83 -16.83
N LEU A 73 0.32 0.39 -16.40
CA LEU A 73 -0.90 0.55 -17.19
C LEU A 73 -1.38 2.00 -17.23
N LYS A 74 -1.11 2.81 -16.20
CA LYS A 74 -1.37 4.24 -16.21
C LYS A 74 -0.55 4.97 -17.26
N GLU A 75 0.72 4.62 -17.44
CA GLU A 75 1.61 5.23 -18.44
C GLU A 75 1.09 5.06 -19.88
N VAL A 76 0.43 3.93 -20.17
CA VAL A 76 -0.21 3.67 -21.48
C VAL A 76 -1.69 4.08 -21.51
N GLY A 77 -2.16 4.81 -20.50
CA GLY A 77 -3.52 5.33 -20.43
C GLY A 77 -4.59 4.26 -20.20
N PHE A 78 -4.36 3.31 -19.29
CA PHE A 78 -5.28 2.23 -18.91
C PHE A 78 -6.05 1.63 -20.10
N PRO A 79 -5.35 0.95 -21.02
CA PRO A 79 -5.93 0.45 -22.25
C PRO A 79 -7.00 -0.60 -21.97
N LYS A 80 -7.94 -0.76 -22.92
CA LYS A 80 -9.01 -1.75 -22.82
C LYS A 80 -8.43 -3.14 -22.47
N ARG A 81 -9.05 -3.87 -21.55
CA ARG A 81 -8.60 -5.19 -21.13
C ARG A 81 -8.46 -6.11 -22.34
N ARG A 82 -7.36 -6.88 -22.39
CA ARG A 82 -6.99 -7.78 -23.50
C ARG A 82 -6.66 -7.10 -24.84
N SER A 83 -6.62 -5.77 -24.91
CA SER A 83 -6.10 -5.05 -26.09
C SER A 83 -4.61 -5.36 -26.32
N PRO A 84 -4.07 -5.10 -27.53
CA PRO A 84 -2.64 -5.28 -27.79
C PRO A 84 -1.75 -4.48 -26.82
N ALA A 85 -2.09 -3.22 -26.56
CA ALA A 85 -1.37 -2.37 -25.60
C ALA A 85 -1.37 -2.95 -24.18
N PHE A 86 -2.53 -3.45 -23.73
CA PHE A 86 -2.64 -4.11 -22.42
C PHE A 86 -1.75 -5.37 -22.33
N ARG A 87 -1.77 -6.22 -23.36
CA ARG A 87 -0.96 -7.44 -23.41
C ARG A 87 0.53 -7.13 -23.44
N GLU A 88 0.92 -6.07 -24.13
CA GLU A 88 2.33 -5.67 -24.20
C GLU A 88 2.85 -5.24 -22.83
N VAL A 89 2.10 -4.44 -22.07
CA VAL A 89 2.48 -4.08 -20.69
C VAL A 89 2.68 -5.32 -19.81
N LEU A 90 1.75 -6.30 -19.87
CA LEU A 90 1.90 -7.54 -19.11
C LEU A 90 3.11 -8.37 -19.57
N LYS A 91 3.40 -8.38 -20.87
CA LYS A 91 4.56 -9.08 -21.44
C LYS A 91 5.88 -8.44 -21.00
N THR A 92 5.93 -7.11 -20.90
CA THR A 92 7.09 -6.38 -20.40
C THR A 92 7.29 -6.63 -18.90
N LEU A 93 6.23 -6.49 -18.11
CA LEU A 93 6.31 -6.63 -16.64
C LEU A 93 6.54 -8.06 -16.17
N LYS A 94 6.04 -9.06 -16.90
CA LYS A 94 6.10 -10.48 -16.54
C LYS A 94 5.73 -10.73 -15.06
N PRO A 95 4.48 -10.46 -14.63
CA PRO A 95 4.13 -10.43 -13.21
C PRO A 95 4.40 -11.74 -12.47
N LEU A 96 4.25 -12.89 -13.15
CA LEU A 96 4.59 -14.19 -12.56
C LEU A 96 6.09 -14.29 -12.22
N THR A 97 6.97 -13.90 -13.15
CA THR A 97 8.42 -13.86 -12.91
C THR A 97 8.79 -12.86 -11.82
N PHE A 98 8.08 -11.73 -11.73
CA PHE A 98 8.28 -10.78 -10.64
C PHE A 98 7.90 -11.39 -9.28
N ILE A 99 6.77 -12.09 -9.20
CA ILE A 99 6.33 -12.81 -8.00
C ILE A 99 7.34 -13.90 -7.61
N GLU A 100 7.82 -14.70 -8.55
CA GLU A 100 8.84 -15.74 -8.32
C GLU A 100 10.10 -15.15 -7.67
N LYS A 101 10.59 -14.04 -8.21
CA LYS A 101 11.75 -13.32 -7.65
C LYS A 101 11.47 -12.82 -6.24
N LYS A 102 10.30 -12.25 -5.98
CA LYS A 102 9.91 -11.73 -4.66
C LYS A 102 9.77 -12.84 -3.62
N LEU A 103 9.15 -13.96 -3.96
CA LEU A 103 9.03 -15.13 -3.08
C LEU A 103 10.40 -15.74 -2.78
N THR A 104 11.29 -15.82 -3.78
CA THR A 104 12.66 -16.32 -3.59
C THR A 104 13.45 -15.42 -2.66
N HIS A 105 13.38 -14.10 -2.88
CA HIS A 105 14.03 -13.12 -2.01
C HIS A 105 13.49 -13.18 -0.57
N LEU A 106 12.17 -13.26 -0.41
CA LEU A 106 11.53 -13.43 0.89
C LEU A 106 12.05 -14.69 1.61
N GLN A 107 12.14 -15.82 0.92
CA GLN A 107 12.66 -17.06 1.49
C GLN A 107 14.09 -16.89 2.01
N THR A 108 14.97 -16.22 1.26
CA THR A 108 16.34 -15.90 1.70
C THR A 108 16.34 -14.97 2.91
N THR A 109 15.51 -13.93 2.91
CA THR A 109 15.39 -12.98 4.04
C THR A 109 14.90 -13.67 5.31
N LEU A 110 13.93 -14.58 5.20
CA LEU A 110 13.41 -15.36 6.34
C LEU A 110 14.46 -16.29 6.95
N GLN A 111 15.38 -16.84 6.15
CA GLN A 111 16.49 -17.66 6.65
C GLN A 111 17.47 -16.87 7.51
N ASN A 112 17.68 -15.60 7.18
CA ASN A 112 18.58 -14.70 7.90
C ASN A 112 17.88 -13.93 9.04
N HIS A 113 16.56 -13.97 9.11
CA HIS A 113 15.80 -13.25 10.12
C HIS A 113 15.90 -13.97 11.49
N PRO A 114 16.21 -13.25 12.59
CA PRO A 114 16.46 -13.86 13.91
C PRO A 114 15.26 -14.66 14.44
N ARG A 115 14.05 -14.29 14.02
CA ARG A 115 12.79 -14.99 14.36
C ARG A 115 12.08 -15.60 13.15
N GLY A 116 12.75 -15.67 12.00
CA GLY A 116 12.20 -16.23 10.76
C GLY A 116 12.40 -17.74 10.63
N ARG A 117 13.32 -18.33 11.42
CA ARG A 117 13.58 -19.77 11.39
C ARG A 117 12.31 -20.57 11.67
N GLY A 118 11.90 -21.41 10.73
CA GLY A 118 10.68 -22.22 10.80
C GLY A 118 9.43 -21.55 10.22
N VAL A 119 9.51 -20.30 9.75
CA VAL A 119 8.48 -19.72 8.88
C VAL A 119 8.67 -20.31 7.48
N VAL A 120 7.61 -20.89 6.92
CA VAL A 120 7.60 -21.47 5.58
C VAL A 120 6.54 -20.77 4.76
N ILE A 121 6.93 -20.25 3.60
CA ILE A 121 5.99 -19.74 2.61
C ILE A 121 5.49 -20.94 1.81
N ARG A 122 4.21 -21.29 2.00
CA ARG A 122 3.55 -22.43 1.36
C ARG A 122 2.92 -22.04 0.03
N LYS A 123 2.50 -20.79 -0.11
CA LYS A 123 1.91 -20.27 -1.35
C LYS A 123 2.89 -20.34 -2.52
N THR A 124 2.44 -20.96 -3.59
CA THR A 124 3.14 -21.02 -4.86
C THR A 124 3.04 -19.68 -5.61
N PRO A 125 3.96 -19.38 -6.55
CA PRO A 125 3.88 -18.18 -7.38
C PRO A 125 2.54 -18.06 -8.14
N HIS A 126 1.97 -19.17 -8.59
CA HIS A 126 0.69 -19.20 -9.29
C HIS A 126 -0.49 -18.85 -8.39
N GLU A 127 -0.48 -19.26 -7.12
CA GLU A 127 -1.52 -18.90 -6.16
C GLU A 127 -1.49 -17.41 -5.84
N VAL A 128 -0.29 -16.85 -5.60
CA VAL A 128 -0.12 -15.41 -5.40
C VAL A 128 -0.55 -14.65 -6.66
N PHE A 129 -0.15 -15.11 -7.85
CA PHE A 129 -0.57 -14.50 -9.11
C PHE A 129 -2.10 -14.52 -9.29
N ARG A 130 -2.78 -15.59 -8.88
CA ARG A 130 -4.24 -15.69 -8.94
C ARG A 130 -4.90 -14.66 -8.02
N GLU A 131 -4.36 -14.44 -6.82
CA GLU A 131 -4.83 -13.41 -5.90
C GLU A 131 -4.64 -12.01 -6.48
N CYS A 132 -3.45 -11.72 -7.03
CA CYS A 132 -3.20 -10.47 -7.75
C CYS A 132 -4.20 -10.29 -8.90
N ALA A 133 -4.40 -11.34 -9.72
CA ALA A 133 -5.30 -11.27 -10.87
C ALA A 133 -6.75 -11.01 -10.46
N ARG A 134 -7.22 -11.61 -9.36
CA ARG A 134 -8.57 -11.38 -8.81
C ARG A 134 -8.74 -9.92 -8.38
N LEU A 135 -7.87 -9.43 -7.50
CA LEU A 135 -7.91 -8.05 -7.01
C LEU A 135 -7.75 -7.04 -8.16
N PHE A 136 -6.82 -7.31 -9.05
CA PHE A 136 -6.62 -6.51 -10.25
C PHE A 136 -7.90 -6.46 -11.10
N GLN A 137 -8.58 -7.57 -11.34
CA GLN A 137 -9.80 -7.59 -12.14
C GLN A 137 -10.95 -6.79 -11.49
N GLU A 138 -11.12 -6.92 -10.18
CA GLU A 138 -12.13 -6.18 -9.42
C GLU A 138 -11.94 -4.66 -9.57
N HIS A 139 -10.70 -4.18 -9.53
CA HIS A 139 -10.41 -2.75 -9.52
C HIS A 139 -10.08 -2.16 -10.89
N TYR A 140 -9.60 -2.97 -11.85
CA TYR A 140 -9.23 -2.49 -13.17
C TYR A 140 -10.42 -2.08 -14.02
N GLN A 141 -11.57 -2.76 -13.88
CA GLN A 141 -12.79 -2.37 -14.62
C GLN A 141 -13.18 -0.91 -14.35
N HIS A 142 -13.03 -0.50 -13.09
CA HIS A 142 -13.24 0.88 -12.69
C HIS A 142 -12.19 1.83 -13.30
N ALA A 143 -10.91 1.43 -13.40
CA ALA A 143 -9.86 2.23 -14.04
C ALA A 143 -10.02 2.34 -15.57
N GLU A 144 -10.42 1.26 -16.24
CA GLU A 144 -10.62 1.14 -17.69
C GLU A 144 -11.75 2.06 -18.20
N LEU A 145 -12.91 2.05 -17.53
CA LEU A 145 -14.03 2.94 -17.84
C LEU A 145 -13.66 4.43 -17.67
N ARG A 146 -12.68 4.73 -16.80
CA ARG A 146 -12.28 6.10 -16.44
C ARG A 146 -11.22 6.70 -17.36
N SER A 147 -10.41 5.88 -18.04
CA SER A 147 -9.47 6.40 -19.03
C SER A 147 -10.14 6.86 -20.32
N LEU A 148 -11.20 6.17 -20.74
CA LEU A 148 -12.00 6.54 -21.91
C LEU A 148 -12.63 7.94 -21.76
N SER A 149 -13.06 8.30 -20.55
CA SER A 149 -13.58 9.64 -20.23
C SER A 149 -12.48 10.69 -20.05
N SER A 150 -11.30 10.30 -19.55
CA SER A 150 -10.15 11.19 -19.37
C SER A 150 -9.47 11.61 -20.69
N GLN A 151 -9.43 10.71 -21.69
CA GLN A 151 -8.91 11.02 -23.03
C GLN A 151 -9.80 12.03 -23.78
N ALA A 152 -11.12 11.94 -23.60
CA ALA A 152 -12.07 12.91 -24.16
C ALA A 152 -11.89 14.33 -23.56
N HIS A 153 -11.59 14.43 -22.27
CA HIS A 153 -11.34 15.73 -21.60
C HIS A 153 -9.93 16.31 -21.83
N ARG A 154 -8.91 15.47 -22.05
CA ARG A 154 -7.54 15.95 -22.39
C ARG A 154 -7.47 16.68 -23.73
N ALA A 155 -8.39 16.39 -24.66
CA ALA A 155 -8.52 17.16 -25.90
C ALA A 155 -9.05 18.60 -25.68
N LEU A 156 -9.65 18.88 -24.52
CA LEU A 156 -10.35 20.14 -24.21
C LEU A 156 -9.59 21.09 -23.26
N GLN A 157 -8.54 20.65 -22.56
CA GLN A 157 -7.89 21.43 -21.48
C GLN A 157 -6.39 21.72 -21.71
N LYS A 158 -6.02 22.11 -22.92
CA LYS A 158 -4.79 22.91 -23.12
C LYS A 158 -5.12 24.36 -22.75
N ASN A 159 -4.82 24.75 -21.50
CA ASN A 159 -4.43 26.09 -21.04
C ASN A 159 -4.89 26.28 -19.59
N THR A 160 -3.94 26.31 -18.65
CA THR A 160 -3.71 27.42 -17.69
C THR A 160 -2.70 26.99 -16.63
N THR A 161 -1.61 27.74 -16.54
CA THR A 161 -0.61 27.73 -15.48
C THR A 161 -0.95 28.80 -14.43
N LYS A 162 -0.72 28.52 -13.14
CA LYS A 162 -0.09 29.44 -12.15
C LYS A 162 0.07 28.82 -10.73
N GLU A 163 1.29 29.00 -10.21
CA GLU A 163 1.80 29.25 -8.83
C GLU A 163 0.76 29.47 -7.68
N GLN A 164 0.93 29.18 -6.37
CA GLN A 164 2.02 29.00 -5.36
C GLN A 164 1.41 28.56 -3.98
N ASN A 165 2.07 27.77 -3.10
CA ASN A 165 2.45 28.00 -1.66
C ASN A 165 2.62 26.69 -0.78
N PRO A 166 3.83 26.31 -0.27
CA PRO A 166 4.27 24.90 -0.17
C PRO A 166 3.76 24.04 1.02
N ARG A 167 2.89 24.54 1.91
CA ARG A 167 2.37 23.76 3.07
C ARG A 167 0.86 23.55 3.10
N ARG A 168 0.08 24.42 2.45
CA ARG A 168 -1.32 24.14 2.06
C ARG A 168 -1.42 23.43 0.69
N ASP A 169 -0.29 23.36 -0.03
CA ASP A 169 -0.21 22.85 -1.39
C ASP A 169 -0.40 21.34 -1.54
N ARG A 170 -0.25 20.51 -0.49
CA ARG A 170 -0.30 19.06 -0.68
C ARG A 170 -1.72 18.53 -0.88
N ALA A 171 -2.67 18.92 -0.03
CA ALA A 171 -4.07 18.51 -0.16
C ALA A 171 -4.72 19.14 -1.41
N SER A 172 -4.49 20.43 -1.67
CA SER A 172 -4.94 21.10 -2.90
C SER A 172 -4.30 20.49 -4.15
N SER A 173 -3.01 20.10 -4.08
CA SER A 173 -2.34 19.35 -5.15
C SER A 173 -2.94 17.96 -5.34
N LEU A 174 -3.28 17.23 -4.28
CA LEU A 174 -3.90 15.91 -4.40
C LEU A 174 -5.31 15.99 -5.01
N VAL A 175 -6.14 16.94 -4.58
CA VAL A 175 -7.46 17.16 -5.18
C VAL A 175 -7.32 17.56 -6.65
N HIS A 176 -6.43 18.50 -6.97
CA HIS A 176 -6.20 18.93 -8.34
C HIS A 176 -5.65 17.80 -9.23
N ARG A 177 -4.70 17.01 -8.70
CA ARG A 177 -4.19 15.81 -9.37
C ARG A 177 -5.30 14.79 -9.57
N LEU A 178 -6.16 14.56 -8.58
CA LEU A 178 -7.31 13.67 -8.70
C LEU A 178 -8.30 14.16 -9.76
N GLN A 179 -8.56 15.47 -9.86
CA GLN A 179 -9.41 16.00 -10.93
C GLN A 179 -8.80 15.77 -12.32
N ARG A 180 -7.50 15.98 -12.47
CA ARG A 180 -6.78 15.82 -13.74
C ARG A 180 -6.59 14.35 -14.14
N GLU A 181 -6.28 13.49 -13.19
CA GLU A 181 -5.87 12.10 -13.41
C GLU A 181 -7.02 11.11 -13.19
N ARG A 182 -8.13 11.55 -12.58
CA ARG A 182 -9.34 10.78 -12.19
C ARG A 182 -9.11 9.60 -11.24
N SER A 183 -7.86 9.18 -11.06
CA SER A 183 -7.42 8.15 -10.14
C SER A 183 -5.98 8.41 -9.68
N LEU A 184 -5.75 8.25 -8.38
CA LEU A 184 -4.46 8.25 -7.71
C LEU A 184 -4.25 6.89 -7.04
N SER A 185 -3.01 6.42 -6.99
CA SER A 185 -2.63 5.16 -6.36
C SER A 185 -1.49 5.41 -5.38
N GLU A 186 -1.41 4.61 -4.32
CA GLU A 186 -0.38 4.70 -3.25
C GLU A 186 -0.27 6.11 -2.67
N VAL A 187 -1.40 6.66 -2.23
CA VAL A 187 -1.49 8.03 -1.73
C VAL A 187 -1.15 8.07 -0.24
N TYR A 188 -0.05 8.74 0.10
CA TYR A 188 0.24 9.10 1.49
C TYR A 188 -0.63 10.27 1.94
N LEU A 189 -1.38 10.06 3.02
CA LEU A 189 -2.18 11.08 3.71
C LEU A 189 -1.70 11.22 5.15
N GLU A 190 -1.65 12.46 5.64
CA GLU A 190 -1.22 12.78 7.01
C GLU A 190 -2.08 13.92 7.53
N HIS A 191 -2.56 13.80 8.77
CA HIS A 191 -3.37 14.83 9.39
C HIS A 191 -2.48 16.04 9.74
N PRO A 192 -2.89 17.28 9.44
CA PRO A 192 -2.02 18.45 9.60
C PRO A 192 -1.62 18.76 11.05
N ASN A 193 -2.48 18.40 12.01
CA ASN A 193 -2.34 18.80 13.42
C ASN A 193 -2.20 17.61 14.40
N ILE A 194 -2.34 16.38 13.91
CA ILE A 194 -2.36 15.18 14.76
C ILE A 194 -1.39 14.20 14.09
N PRO A 195 -0.50 13.52 14.83
CA PRO A 195 0.51 12.64 14.22
C PRO A 195 -0.14 11.33 13.76
N ILE A 196 -1.07 11.38 12.81
CA ILE A 196 -1.76 10.23 12.24
C ILE A 196 -1.60 10.28 10.72
N CYS A 197 -1.30 9.13 10.12
CA CYS A 197 -1.16 8.99 8.67
C CYS A 197 -1.76 7.69 8.13
N GLY A 198 -1.81 7.61 6.81
CA GLY A 198 -2.26 6.45 6.06
C GLY A 198 -1.63 6.39 4.67
N TYR A 199 -1.47 5.18 4.17
CA TYR A 199 -1.18 4.92 2.76
C TYR A 199 -2.42 4.30 2.16
N VAL A 200 -2.99 4.96 1.17
CA VAL A 200 -4.22 4.55 0.50
C VAL A 200 -3.87 3.92 -0.85
N ASP A 201 -4.27 2.67 -1.04
CA ASP A 201 -3.97 1.92 -2.27
C ASP A 201 -4.53 2.64 -3.51
N VAL A 202 -5.79 3.13 -3.44
CA VAL A 202 -6.37 3.91 -4.54
C VAL A 202 -7.41 4.95 -4.09
N ILE A 203 -7.38 6.11 -4.73
CA ILE A 203 -8.40 7.17 -4.63
C ILE A 203 -8.87 7.49 -6.05
N TYR A 204 -10.17 7.59 -6.28
CA TYR A 204 -10.72 7.91 -7.60
C TYR A 204 -12.00 8.74 -7.53
N LYS A 205 -12.37 9.42 -8.62
CA LYS A 205 -13.70 10.03 -8.74
C LYS A 205 -14.71 9.07 -9.36
N GLU A 206 -15.91 9.07 -8.82
CA GLU A 206 -17.10 8.44 -9.39
C GLU A 206 -18.21 9.50 -9.48
N GLY A 207 -18.40 10.07 -10.67
CA GLY A 207 -19.19 11.29 -10.81
C GLY A 207 -18.58 12.44 -10.01
N GLU A 208 -19.36 13.01 -9.09
CA GLU A 208 -18.90 14.04 -8.16
C GLU A 208 -18.30 13.51 -6.87
N GLU A 209 -18.48 12.22 -6.57
CA GLU A 209 -17.97 11.61 -5.36
C GLU A 209 -16.48 11.26 -5.48
N VAL A 210 -15.79 11.30 -4.34
CA VAL A 210 -14.44 10.76 -4.20
C VAL A 210 -14.53 9.46 -3.44
N VAL A 211 -14.01 8.40 -4.05
CA VAL A 211 -14.00 7.06 -3.47
C VAL A 211 -12.58 6.70 -3.07
N ILE A 212 -12.46 6.16 -1.86
CA ILE A 212 -11.22 5.69 -1.25
C ILE A 212 -11.32 4.18 -1.09
N ALA A 213 -10.32 3.46 -1.57
CA ALA A 213 -10.26 2.00 -1.48
C ALA A 213 -8.89 1.52 -0.98
N ASP A 214 -8.94 0.48 -0.16
CA ASP A 214 -7.82 -0.27 0.40
C ASP A 214 -8.04 -1.75 0.09
N TYR A 215 -7.06 -2.38 -0.55
CA TYR A 215 -7.15 -3.74 -1.07
C TYR A 215 -6.80 -4.73 0.04
N LYS A 216 -7.71 -5.67 0.29
CA LYS A 216 -7.50 -6.74 1.28
C LYS A 216 -7.46 -8.11 0.61
N THR A 217 -6.47 -8.91 0.99
CA THR A 217 -6.43 -10.34 0.68
C THR A 217 -7.24 -11.10 1.75
N GLY A 218 -8.05 -12.07 1.33
CA GLY A 218 -8.85 -12.89 2.25
C GLY A 218 -10.20 -12.28 2.66
N LYS A 219 -10.68 -12.65 3.85
CA LYS A 219 -12.02 -12.28 4.34
C LYS A 219 -12.06 -10.82 4.79
N VAL A 220 -13.17 -10.13 4.51
CA VAL A 220 -13.41 -8.77 5.02
C VAL A 220 -13.67 -8.82 6.53
N HIS A 221 -13.01 -7.92 7.27
CA HIS A 221 -13.16 -7.73 8.71
C HIS A 221 -13.62 -6.30 9.00
N ASP A 222 -14.30 -6.07 10.13
CA ASP A 222 -14.79 -4.72 10.49
C ASP A 222 -13.64 -3.72 10.69
N THR A 223 -12.48 -4.19 11.13
CA THR A 223 -11.26 -3.39 11.19
C THR A 223 -10.81 -2.85 9.83
N HIS A 224 -11.20 -3.48 8.72
CA HIS A 224 -10.93 -2.94 7.37
C HIS A 224 -11.81 -1.72 7.07
N LYS A 225 -13.07 -1.72 7.54
CA LYS A 225 -13.97 -0.57 7.38
C LYS A 225 -13.47 0.63 8.18
N GLU A 226 -13.08 0.40 9.42
CA GLU A 226 -12.50 1.44 10.29
C GLU A 226 -11.23 2.06 9.69
N GLN A 227 -10.37 1.24 9.06
CA GLN A 227 -9.19 1.73 8.35
C GLN A 227 -9.57 2.68 7.20
N VAL A 228 -10.55 2.31 6.38
CA VAL A 228 -11.04 3.17 5.29
C VAL A 228 -11.68 4.44 5.83
N MET A 229 -12.43 4.37 6.93
CA MET A 229 -12.99 5.57 7.59
C MET A 229 -11.89 6.53 8.06
N LEU A 230 -10.79 6.01 8.62
CA LEU A 230 -9.64 6.85 8.95
C LEU A 230 -9.08 7.53 7.70
N TYR A 231 -8.97 6.82 6.59
CA TYR A 231 -8.48 7.40 5.33
C TYR A 231 -9.42 8.49 4.80
N CYS A 232 -10.73 8.32 4.92
CA CYS A 232 -11.70 9.38 4.60
C CYS A 232 -11.48 10.63 5.48
N LEU A 233 -11.22 10.45 6.77
CA LEU A 233 -10.91 11.57 7.68
C LEU A 233 -9.62 12.28 7.26
N LEU A 234 -8.56 11.53 6.96
CA LEU A 234 -7.27 12.07 6.52
C LEU A 234 -7.35 12.77 5.15
N TRP A 235 -8.28 12.35 4.29
CA TRP A 235 -8.54 13.02 3.02
C TRP A 235 -9.27 14.36 3.20
N TRP A 236 -10.13 14.45 4.21
CA TRP A 236 -10.92 15.65 4.51
C TRP A 236 -10.15 16.73 5.29
N SER A 237 -9.10 16.34 6.02
CA SER A 237 -8.30 17.23 6.89
C SER A 237 -7.33 18.14 6.14
#